data_AF-A0A2S9FG89-F1
#
_entry.id   AF-A0A2S9FG89-F1
#
_cell.length_a   1.000
_cell.length_b   1.000
_cell.length_c   1.000
_cell.angle_alpha   90.00
_cell.angle_beta   90.00
_cell.angle_gamma   90.00
#
_symmetry.space_group_name_H-M   'P 1'
#
loop_
_entity.id
_entity.type
_entity.pdbx_description
1 polymer ?
#
loop_
_entity_poly.entity_id
_entity_poly.type
_entity_poly.pdbx_seq_one_letter_code
_entity_poly.pdbx_strand_id
1 'polypeptide(L)'
;MADISEHEATAVPSRDPVDSVVEPTPHPVLDVPVEEEKFSRSLGMDWVVFGVTAAIAVAFLVWGFVSTDSLAGASSATLTWVMNNTGWLFMLTSTGFVVFVLYLALGRYGTIPLGRDDEPPEFNGISWVAMMFSAGMGIGLMFFGVAEPLSHFTTPPPGTGPEGNAEAVQNAMATTLFHWTLHPWAI
;
A
#
# COMPACT_ATOMS: atom_id res chain seq x y z
N MET A 1 16.62 -3.81 -74.03
CA MET A 1 15.24 -4.27 -74.27
C MET A 1 15.24 -5.74 -73.95
N ALA A 2 14.62 -6.12 -72.82
CA ALA A 2 14.81 -7.41 -72.16
C ALA A 2 14.20 -8.58 -72.96
N ASP A 3 14.83 -9.72 -72.79
CA ASP A 3 14.65 -10.99 -73.50
C ASP A 3 14.29 -12.10 -72.47
N ILE A 4 13.60 -13.15 -72.94
CA ILE A 4 13.49 -14.56 -72.46
C ILE A 4 13.19 -14.85 -70.97
N SER A 5 12.71 -16.02 -70.53
CA SER A 5 11.73 -17.03 -70.94
C SER A 5 11.68 -18.06 -69.78
N GLU A 6 10.60 -18.82 -69.68
CA GLU A 6 10.49 -20.16 -69.05
C GLU A 6 10.38 -20.33 -67.52
N HIS A 7 9.29 -21.04 -67.15
CA HIS A 7 9.18 -22.13 -66.17
C HIS A 7 10.19 -22.22 -65.02
N GLU A 8 9.70 -22.11 -63.78
CA GLU A 8 10.02 -23.12 -62.74
C GLU A 8 8.97 -23.13 -61.62
N ALA A 9 8.45 -24.32 -61.33
CA ALA A 9 7.60 -24.61 -60.19
C ALA A 9 8.47 -25.24 -59.10
N THR A 10 8.68 -24.55 -57.98
CA THR A 10 9.29 -25.05 -56.72
C THR A 10 9.14 -23.96 -55.67
N ALA A 11 8.82 -24.14 -54.40
CA ALA A 11 8.31 -25.24 -53.59
C ALA A 11 7.70 -24.55 -52.36
N VAL A 12 6.57 -25.03 -51.84
CA VAL A 12 6.10 -24.64 -50.50
C VAL A 12 7.14 -25.16 -49.51
N PRO A 13 7.71 -24.33 -48.60
CA PRO A 13 8.64 -24.85 -47.62
C PRO A 13 7.95 -25.96 -46.82
N SER A 14 8.58 -27.13 -46.88
CA SER A 14 8.27 -28.30 -46.05
C SER A 14 8.14 -27.85 -44.60
N ARG A 15 6.95 -28.01 -44.01
CA ARG A 15 6.80 -27.91 -42.55
C ARG A 15 7.66 -29.01 -41.94
N ASP A 16 8.71 -28.62 -41.22
CA ASP A 16 9.44 -29.54 -40.37
C ASP A 16 8.45 -30.21 -39.40
N PRO A 17 8.50 -31.53 -39.17
CA PRO A 17 7.56 -32.21 -38.26
C PRO A 17 7.83 -31.95 -36.77
N VAL A 18 8.62 -30.92 -36.42
CA VAL A 18 9.15 -30.70 -35.07
C VAL A 18 8.62 -29.44 -34.39
N ASP A 19 7.77 -28.64 -35.06
CA ASP A 19 6.97 -27.64 -34.35
C ASP A 19 5.63 -28.24 -33.94
N SER A 20 5.67 -29.27 -33.08
CA SER A 20 4.55 -29.49 -32.18
C SER A 20 4.48 -28.25 -31.30
N VAL A 21 3.61 -27.31 -31.65
CA VAL A 21 3.12 -26.29 -30.74
C VAL A 21 2.57 -27.09 -29.56
N VAL A 22 3.41 -27.30 -28.55
CA VAL A 22 2.96 -27.68 -27.23
C VAL A 22 2.16 -26.45 -26.81
N GLU A 23 0.85 -26.49 -27.04
CA GLU A 23 -0.05 -25.58 -26.35
C GLU A 23 0.36 -25.67 -24.89
N PRO A 24 0.83 -24.56 -24.28
CA PRO A 24 1.28 -24.60 -22.90
C PRO A 24 0.13 -25.19 -22.10
N THR A 25 0.39 -26.30 -21.43
CA THR A 25 -0.67 -27.04 -20.73
C THR A 25 -1.22 -26.09 -19.68
N PRO A 26 -2.49 -25.68 -19.78
CA PRO A 26 -3.03 -24.68 -18.88
C PRO A 26 -2.88 -25.15 -17.44
N HIS A 27 -2.24 -24.35 -16.59
CA HIS A 27 -2.11 -24.69 -15.19
C HIS A 27 -3.52 -24.58 -14.58
N PRO A 28 -4.08 -25.65 -13.98
CA PRO A 28 -5.51 -25.75 -13.65
C PRO A 28 -6.07 -24.66 -12.71
N VAL A 29 -5.19 -23.81 -12.16
CA VAL A 29 -5.51 -22.76 -11.19
C VAL A 29 -5.37 -21.34 -11.75
N LEU A 30 -4.64 -21.10 -12.86
CA LEU A 30 -4.25 -19.73 -13.29
C LEU A 30 -4.87 -19.26 -14.61
N ASP A 31 -5.51 -20.13 -15.40
CA ASP A 31 -5.99 -19.80 -16.74
C ASP A 31 -7.50 -19.51 -16.85
N VAL A 32 -8.12 -19.03 -15.77
CA VAL A 32 -9.44 -18.41 -15.93
C VAL A 32 -9.22 -16.98 -16.40
N PRO A 33 -9.47 -16.62 -17.68
CA PRO A 33 -9.47 -15.22 -18.07
C PRO A 33 -10.47 -14.52 -17.16
N VAL A 34 -10.01 -13.50 -16.43
CA VAL A 34 -10.92 -12.63 -15.68
C VAL A 34 -11.92 -12.10 -16.71
N GLU A 35 -13.16 -12.55 -16.63
CA GLU A 35 -14.25 -12.06 -17.48
C GLU A 35 -14.53 -10.61 -17.05
N GLU A 36 -13.73 -9.66 -17.56
CA GLU A 36 -13.85 -8.22 -17.28
C GLU A 36 -15.29 -7.73 -17.53
N GLU A 37 -15.99 -8.33 -18.50
CA GLU A 37 -17.39 -8.04 -18.80
C GLU A 37 -18.38 -8.40 -17.68
N LYS A 38 -18.13 -9.45 -16.88
CA LYS A 38 -19.02 -9.80 -15.76
C LYS A 38 -18.86 -8.86 -14.57
N PHE A 39 -17.65 -8.36 -14.31
CA PHE A 39 -17.39 -7.35 -13.26
C PHE A 39 -17.91 -5.96 -13.67
N SER A 40 -17.85 -5.61 -14.95
CA SER A 40 -18.39 -4.34 -15.47
C SER A 40 -19.92 -4.24 -15.36
N ARG A 41 -20.62 -5.37 -15.23
CA ARG A 41 -22.10 -5.38 -15.15
C ARG A 41 -22.69 -4.89 -13.82
N SER A 42 -21.88 -4.68 -12.78
CA SER A 42 -22.34 -4.11 -11.50
C SER A 42 -21.78 -2.71 -11.22
N LEU A 43 -21.58 -1.87 -12.24
CA LEU A 43 -21.24 -0.43 -12.13
C LEU A 43 -22.33 0.42 -11.42
N GLY A 44 -23.08 -0.14 -10.46
CA GLY A 44 -23.99 0.57 -9.59
C GLY A 44 -23.33 0.90 -8.25
N MET A 45 -23.70 2.04 -7.67
CA MET A 45 -23.32 2.38 -6.30
C MET A 45 -23.91 1.34 -5.34
N ASP A 46 -23.07 0.79 -4.44
CA ASP A 46 -23.57 0.00 -3.31
C ASP A 46 -24.31 0.95 -2.36
N TRP A 47 -25.63 0.97 -2.49
CA TRP A 47 -26.50 1.85 -1.72
C TRP A 47 -26.49 1.55 -0.22
N VAL A 48 -26.15 0.32 0.18
CA VAL A 48 -26.06 -0.05 1.60
C VAL A 48 -24.80 0.56 2.19
N VAL A 49 -23.65 0.34 1.56
CA VAL A 49 -22.36 0.89 2.02
C VAL A 49 -22.41 2.42 1.99
N PHE A 50 -22.89 3.00 0.89
CA PHE A 50 -23.04 4.46 0.77
C PHE A 50 -24.00 5.01 1.82
N GLY A 51 -25.20 4.44 1.93
CA GLY A 51 -26.23 4.94 2.84
C GLY A 51 -25.82 4.88 4.31
N VAL A 52 -25.22 3.78 4.76
CA VAL A 52 -24.76 3.62 6.14
C VAL A 52 -23.60 4.57 6.44
N THR A 53 -22.60 4.64 5.56
CA THR A 53 -21.43 5.51 5.77
C THR A 53 -21.81 6.99 5.77
N ALA A 54 -22.68 7.40 4.82
CA ALA A 54 -23.17 8.76 4.75
C ALA A 54 -24.01 9.14 5.97
N ALA A 55 -24.89 8.24 6.43
CA ALA A 55 -25.70 8.47 7.63
C ALA A 55 -24.83 8.68 8.88
N ILE A 56 -23.80 7.84 9.07
CA ILE A 56 -22.86 7.96 10.20
C ILE A 56 -22.08 9.28 10.09
N ALA A 57 -21.54 9.62 8.92
CA ALA A 57 -20.80 10.85 8.71
C ALA A 57 -21.64 12.10 8.98
N VAL A 58 -22.87 12.16 8.44
CA VAL A 58 -23.79 13.27 8.67
C VAL A 58 -24.20 13.35 10.14
N ALA A 59 -24.49 12.23 10.80
CA ALA A 59 -24.83 12.22 12.22
C ALA A 59 -23.67 12.77 13.08
N PHE A 60 -22.43 12.39 12.77
CA PHE A 60 -21.24 12.90 13.46
C PHE A 60 -21.05 14.40 13.25
N LEU A 61 -21.24 14.89 12.02
CA LEU A 61 -21.19 16.32 11.71
C LEU A 61 -22.28 17.10 12.46
N VAL A 62 -23.52 16.61 12.44
CA VAL A 62 -24.65 17.22 13.15
C VAL A 62 -24.37 17.29 14.65
N TRP A 63 -23.84 16.22 15.25
CA TRP A 63 -23.47 16.24 16.66
C TRP A 63 -22.42 17.33 16.97
N GLY A 64 -21.39 17.46 16.14
CA GLY A 64 -20.38 18.51 16.27
C GLY A 64 -20.94 19.94 16.13
N PHE A 65 -21.91 20.15 15.23
CA PHE A 65 -22.59 21.46 15.10
C PHE A 65 -23.52 21.79 16.27
N VAL A 66 -24.17 20.78 16.85
CA VAL A 66 -25.10 20.98 17.97
C VAL A 66 -24.36 21.24 19.28
N SER A 67 -23.26 20.52 19.55
CA SER A 67 -22.48 20.72 20.78
C SER A 67 -21.02 20.28 20.60
N THR A 68 -20.15 21.27 20.39
CA THR A 68 -18.70 21.07 20.34
C THR A 68 -18.15 20.57 21.67
N ASP A 69 -18.69 21.04 22.80
CA ASP A 69 -18.20 20.67 24.14
C ASP A 69 -18.50 19.21 24.46
N SER A 70 -19.72 18.74 24.14
CA SER A 70 -20.09 17.33 24.33
C SER A 70 -19.23 16.42 23.46
N LEU A 71 -19.01 16.78 22.19
CA LEU A 71 -18.17 16.02 21.28
C LEU A 71 -16.72 15.97 21.75
N ALA A 72 -16.15 17.10 22.19
CA ALA A 72 -14.79 17.18 22.70
C ALA A 72 -14.61 16.33 23.96
N GLY A 73 -15.56 16.41 24.91
CA GLY A 73 -15.56 15.60 26.13
C GLY A 73 -15.64 14.10 25.83
N ALA A 74 -16.56 13.69 24.96
CA ALA A 74 -16.72 12.29 24.56
C ALA A 74 -15.48 11.77 23.81
N SER A 75 -14.90 12.57 22.91
CA SER A 75 -13.70 12.22 22.15
C SER A 75 -12.49 12.05 23.07
N SER A 76 -12.28 12.97 24.01
CA SER A 76 -11.18 12.89 24.99
C SER A 76 -11.31 11.68 25.93
N ALA A 77 -12.52 11.42 26.43
CA ALA A 77 -12.79 10.25 27.26
C ALA A 77 -12.55 8.94 26.49
N THR A 78 -13.02 8.88 25.24
CA THR A 78 -12.82 7.71 24.37
C THR A 78 -11.35 7.51 24.03
N LEU A 79 -10.63 8.58 23.67
CA LEU A 79 -9.19 8.54 23.40
C LEU A 79 -8.41 8.00 24.61
N THR A 80 -8.69 8.54 25.80
CA THR A 80 -8.07 8.07 27.05
C THR A 80 -8.35 6.60 27.30
N TRP A 81 -9.60 6.16 27.08
CA TRP A 81 -9.97 4.76 27.22
C TRP A 81 -9.24 3.87 26.21
N VAL A 82 -9.15 4.27 24.94
CA VAL A 82 -8.44 3.51 23.89
C VAL A 82 -6.96 3.40 24.21
N MET A 83 -6.30 4.50 24.60
CA MET A 83 -4.88 4.48 24.96
C MET A 83 -4.61 3.54 26.14
N ASN A 84 -5.42 3.60 27.19
CA ASN A 84 -5.21 2.80 28.40
C ASN A 84 -5.50 1.31 28.20
N ASN A 85 -6.51 0.95 27.41
CA ASN A 85 -6.96 -0.45 27.28
C ASN A 85 -6.38 -1.14 26.04
N THR A 86 -6.16 -0.39 24.96
CA THR A 86 -5.80 -0.94 23.64
C THR A 86 -4.38 -0.53 23.22
N GLY A 87 -3.70 0.36 23.93
CA GLY A 87 -2.35 0.84 23.56
C GLY A 87 -1.34 -0.31 23.35
N TRP A 88 -1.38 -1.34 24.19
CA TRP A 88 -0.53 -2.53 24.02
C TRP A 88 -0.81 -3.28 22.71
N LEU A 89 -2.07 -3.36 22.29
CA LEU A 89 -2.45 -4.01 21.04
C LEU A 89 -1.92 -3.21 19.85
N PHE A 90 -2.01 -1.88 19.87
CA PHE A 90 -1.45 -1.01 18.83
C PHE A 90 0.07 -1.20 18.71
N MET A 91 0.80 -1.18 19.83
CA MET A 91 2.25 -1.37 19.83
C MET A 91 2.66 -2.74 19.26
N LEU A 92 2.07 -3.83 19.76
CA LEU A 92 2.39 -5.18 19.29
C LEU A 92 2.00 -5.40 17.82
N THR A 93 0.84 -4.89 17.40
CA THR A 93 0.36 -5.05 16.04
C THR A 93 1.22 -4.27 15.06
N SER A 94 1.58 -3.02 15.37
CA SER A 94 2.43 -2.20 14.51
C SER A 94 3.83 -2.82 14.33
N THR A 95 4.48 -3.26 15.42
CA THR A 95 5.76 -3.98 15.31
C THR A 95 5.59 -5.34 14.62
N GLY A 96 4.46 -6.02 14.85
CA GLY A 96 4.10 -7.26 14.18
C GLY A 96 4.01 -7.12 12.66
N PHE A 97 3.43 -6.03 12.14
CA PHE A 97 3.38 -5.74 10.71
C PHE A 97 4.77 -5.53 10.11
N VAL A 98 5.67 -4.82 10.80
CA VAL A 98 7.07 -4.68 10.35
C VAL A 98 7.74 -6.05 10.21
N VAL A 99 7.63 -6.89 11.24
CA VAL A 99 8.20 -8.25 11.20
C VAL A 99 7.55 -9.09 10.11
N PHE A 100 6.23 -8.97 9.93
CA PHE A 100 5.47 -9.70 8.91
C PHE A 100 5.90 -9.33 7.49
N VAL A 101 6.01 -8.04 7.17
CA VAL A 101 6.45 -7.59 5.84
C VAL A 101 7.89 -7.99 5.58
N LEU A 102 8.78 -7.88 6.58
CA LEU A 102 10.16 -8.39 6.44
C LEU A 102 10.20 -9.90 6.22
N TYR A 103 9.34 -10.66 6.89
CA TYR A 103 9.21 -12.10 6.68
C TYR A 103 8.71 -12.43 5.27
N LEU A 104 7.74 -11.67 4.73
CA LEU A 104 7.28 -11.85 3.35
C LEU A 104 8.38 -11.51 2.34
N ALA A 105 9.04 -10.36 2.52
CA ALA A 105 10.04 -9.84 1.59
C ALA A 105 11.32 -10.69 1.56
N LEU A 106 11.79 -11.17 2.71
CA LEU A 106 13.01 -11.99 2.82
C LEU A 106 12.73 -13.50 2.73
N GLY A 107 11.47 -13.90 2.85
CA GLY A 107 11.04 -15.29 2.78
C GLY A 107 10.76 -15.77 1.36
N ARG A 108 10.20 -16.98 1.27
CA ARG A 108 9.85 -17.62 0.00
C ARG A 108 8.80 -16.87 -0.85
N TYR A 109 8.08 -15.94 -0.23
CA TYR A 109 6.97 -15.23 -0.88
C TYR A 109 7.44 -13.98 -1.61
N GLY A 110 8.60 -13.42 -1.27
CA GLY A 110 9.12 -12.18 -1.90
C GLY A 110 9.51 -12.36 -3.36
N THR A 111 9.66 -13.59 -3.84
CA THR A 111 9.95 -13.89 -5.25
C THR A 111 8.68 -14.06 -6.10
N ILE A 112 7.49 -14.03 -5.48
CA ILE A 112 6.22 -14.22 -6.19
C ILE A 112 5.80 -12.88 -6.82
N PRO A 113 5.71 -12.79 -8.16
CA PRO A 113 5.22 -11.58 -8.81
C PRO A 113 3.72 -11.38 -8.52
N LEU A 114 3.30 -10.12 -8.34
CA LEU A 114 1.90 -9.74 -8.17
C LEU A 114 1.27 -9.49 -9.55
N GLY A 115 0.91 -10.56 -10.24
CA GLY A 115 0.34 -10.51 -11.59
C GLY A 115 0.13 -11.92 -12.12
N ARG A 116 -0.09 -12.04 -13.43
CA ARG A 116 -0.02 -13.33 -14.12
C ARG A 116 1.43 -13.83 -14.18
N ASP A 117 1.59 -15.14 -14.35
CA ASP A 117 2.90 -15.71 -14.64
C ASP A 117 3.48 -15.04 -15.89
N ASP A 118 4.75 -14.63 -15.81
CA ASP A 118 5.50 -13.93 -16.88
C ASP A 118 4.96 -12.54 -17.28
N GLU A 119 4.09 -11.91 -16.47
CA GLU A 119 3.64 -10.54 -16.71
C GLU A 119 4.73 -9.51 -16.34
N PRO A 120 5.16 -8.64 -17.27
CA PRO A 120 6.15 -7.61 -16.97
C PRO A 120 5.54 -6.48 -16.13
N PRO A 121 6.33 -5.76 -15.32
CA PRO A 121 5.85 -4.59 -14.59
C PRO A 121 5.30 -3.50 -15.54
N GLU A 122 4.12 -2.96 -15.23
CA GLU A 122 3.52 -1.86 -16.01
C GLU A 122 4.36 -0.57 -15.97
N PHE A 123 5.04 -0.32 -14.85
CA PHE A 123 5.87 0.85 -14.62
C PHE A 123 7.32 0.46 -14.37
N ASN A 124 8.26 1.25 -14.88
CA ASN A 124 9.67 1.09 -14.55
C ASN A 124 9.93 1.40 -13.05
N GLY A 125 11.02 0.87 -12.50
CA GLY A 125 11.30 0.96 -11.06
C GLY A 125 11.37 2.39 -10.50
N ILE A 126 11.88 3.36 -11.26
CA ILE A 126 11.98 4.75 -10.80
C ILE A 126 10.59 5.39 -10.75
N SER A 127 9.79 5.19 -11.80
CA SER A 127 8.40 5.67 -11.85
C SER A 127 7.57 5.06 -10.73
N TRP A 128 7.75 3.76 -10.44
CA TRP A 128 7.06 3.08 -9.35
C TRP A 128 7.42 3.65 -7.98
N VAL A 129 8.71 3.83 -7.68
CA VAL A 129 9.15 4.46 -6.43
C VAL A 129 8.62 5.89 -6.30
N ALA A 130 8.67 6.67 -7.38
CA ALA A 130 8.15 8.03 -7.39
C ALA A 130 6.64 8.08 -7.08
N MET A 131 5.85 7.14 -7.61
CA MET A 131 4.42 7.04 -7.31
C MET A 131 4.15 6.69 -5.85
N MET A 132 4.93 5.77 -5.25
CA MET A 132 4.82 5.45 -3.82
C MET A 132 5.07 6.67 -2.93
N PHE A 133 6.12 7.45 -3.22
CA PHE A 133 6.41 8.68 -2.47
C PHE A 133 5.35 9.76 -2.71
N SER A 134 4.83 9.89 -3.94
CA SER A 134 3.78 10.86 -4.25
C SER A 134 2.45 10.55 -3.57
N ALA A 135 2.13 9.27 -3.39
CA ALA A 135 0.90 8.84 -2.72
C ALA A 135 1.01 8.90 -1.18
N GLY A 136 2.17 8.56 -0.63
CA GLY A 136 2.34 8.41 0.83
C GLY A 136 2.83 9.64 1.59
N MET A 137 3.64 10.51 0.98
CA MET A 137 4.24 11.67 1.67
C MET A 137 3.31 12.88 1.62
N GLY A 138 2.26 12.85 2.45
CA GLY A 138 1.21 13.87 2.46
C GLY A 138 1.50 15.11 3.32
N ILE A 139 0.41 15.78 3.72
CA ILE A 139 0.39 16.94 4.63
C ILE A 139 1.09 16.68 5.98
N GLY A 140 1.13 15.42 6.41
CA GLY A 140 1.73 15.01 7.68
C GLY A 140 3.17 15.49 7.84
N LEU A 141 4.01 15.40 6.80
CA LEU A 141 5.40 15.86 6.87
C LEU A 141 5.54 17.37 6.88
N MET A 142 4.61 18.09 6.24
CA MET A 142 4.61 19.55 6.27
C MET A 142 4.29 20.09 7.67
N PHE A 143 3.46 19.37 8.43
CA PHE A 143 3.12 19.75 9.80
C PHE A 143 4.11 19.19 10.83
N PHE A 144 4.36 17.88 10.81
CA PHE A 144 5.12 17.19 11.83
C PHE A 144 6.61 17.03 11.51
N GLY A 145 7.04 17.24 10.26
CA GLY A 145 8.44 17.07 9.87
C GLY A 145 9.43 17.96 10.64
N VAL A 146 8.97 19.12 11.11
CA VAL A 146 9.74 20.00 12.01
C VAL A 146 9.16 19.99 13.43
N ALA A 147 7.83 19.98 13.57
CA ALA A 147 7.19 20.13 14.87
C ALA A 147 7.48 18.97 15.82
N GLU A 148 7.45 17.72 15.32
CA GLU A 148 7.65 16.53 16.13
C GLU A 148 9.09 16.39 16.68
N PRO A 149 10.16 16.46 15.86
CA PRO A 149 11.52 16.37 16.40
C PRO A 149 11.84 17.54 17.32
N LEU A 150 11.34 18.74 17.05
CA LEU A 150 11.51 19.89 17.95
C LEU A 150 10.76 19.69 19.27
N SER A 151 9.55 19.13 19.22
CA SER A 151 8.78 18.79 20.41
C SER A 151 9.49 17.72 21.24
N HIS A 152 10.04 16.68 20.61
CA HIS A 152 10.80 15.65 21.34
C HIS A 152 12.15 16.15 21.87
N PHE A 153 12.73 17.17 21.25
CA PHE A 153 13.96 17.78 21.76
C PHE A 153 13.71 18.62 23.02
N THR A 154 12.64 19.40 23.03
CA THR A 154 12.26 20.28 24.17
C THR A 154 11.48 19.54 25.25
N THR A 155 10.72 18.51 24.88
CA THR A 155 10.00 17.61 25.80
C THR A 155 10.44 16.18 25.50
N PRO A 156 11.55 15.71 26.13
CA PRO A 156 12.11 14.40 25.85
C PRO A 156 11.09 13.26 25.98
N PRO A 157 11.09 12.30 25.05
CA PRO A 157 10.27 11.11 25.15
C PRO A 157 10.49 10.37 26.48
N PRO A 158 9.47 9.69 27.02
CA PRO A 158 9.60 8.94 28.26
C PRO A 158 10.78 7.95 28.23
N GLY A 159 11.57 7.92 29.31
CA GLY A 159 12.72 7.02 29.43
C GLY A 159 14.02 7.50 28.76
N THR A 160 14.06 8.71 28.18
CA THR A 160 15.23 9.24 27.45
C THR A 160 16.03 10.32 28.20
N GLY A 161 15.77 10.49 29.50
CA GLY A 161 16.43 11.48 30.35
C GLY A 161 15.75 12.86 30.38
N PRO A 162 16.31 13.82 31.14
CA PRO A 162 15.74 15.16 31.27
C PRO A 162 15.99 16.02 30.03
N GLU A 163 15.27 17.14 29.91
CA GLU A 163 15.49 18.14 28.85
C GLU A 163 16.94 18.63 28.82
N GLY A 164 17.50 18.81 27.61
CA GLY A 164 18.86 19.31 27.43
C GLY A 164 19.98 18.30 27.72
N ASN A 165 19.65 17.01 27.90
CA ASN A 165 20.66 15.97 28.04
C ASN A 165 21.50 15.78 26.76
N ALA A 166 22.67 15.15 26.87
CA ALA A 166 23.62 15.00 25.76
C ALA A 166 23.07 14.19 24.56
N GLU A 167 22.06 13.35 24.79
CA GLU A 167 21.45 12.47 23.81
C GLU A 167 20.13 13.02 23.26
N ALA A 168 19.66 14.19 23.72
CA ALA A 168 18.33 14.73 23.42
C ALA A 168 18.06 14.84 21.91
N VAL A 169 19.05 15.28 21.12
CA VAL A 169 18.94 15.35 19.66
C VAL A 169 18.77 13.96 19.05
N GLN A 170 19.55 12.98 19.51
CA GLN A 170 19.52 11.62 18.97
C GLN A 170 18.19 10.95 19.30
N ASN A 171 17.72 11.07 20.54
CA ASN A 171 16.46 10.50 21.01
C ASN A 171 15.25 11.13 20.31
N ALA A 172 15.27 12.44 20.09
CA ALA A 172 14.22 13.14 19.35
C ALA A 172 14.12 12.67 17.89
N MET A 173 15.26 12.59 17.20
CA MET A 173 15.30 12.11 15.81
C MET A 173 14.95 10.63 15.71
N ALA A 174 15.45 9.78 16.61
CA ALA A 174 15.13 8.35 16.63
C ALA A 174 13.62 8.11 16.81
N THR A 175 12.98 8.84 17.73
CA THR A 175 11.53 8.73 17.97
C THR A 175 10.73 9.19 16.76
N THR A 176 11.10 10.33 16.16
CA THR A 176 10.45 10.82 14.93
C THR A 176 10.59 9.81 13.79
N LEU A 177 11.79 9.26 13.56
CA LEU A 177 12.01 8.26 12.54
C LEU A 177 11.21 6.97 12.80
N PHE A 178 11.09 6.56 14.07
CA PHE A 178 10.27 5.42 14.44
C PHE A 178 8.80 5.60 13.99
N HIS A 179 8.24 6.80 14.13
CA HIS A 179 6.87 7.11 13.73
C HIS A 179 6.65 7.29 12.22
N TRP A 180 7.68 7.70 11.45
CA TRP A 180 7.52 8.08 10.04
C TRP A 180 8.21 7.14 9.03
N THR A 181 8.81 6.04 9.48
CA THR A 181 9.52 5.08 8.60
C THR A 181 8.87 3.69 8.62
N LEU A 182 9.56 2.66 9.10
CA LEU A 182 9.16 1.28 8.85
C LEU A 182 7.74 0.94 9.37
N HIS A 183 7.35 1.47 10.53
CA HIS A 183 6.07 1.13 11.15
C HIS A 183 4.84 1.53 10.30
N PRO A 184 4.65 2.81 9.92
CA PRO A 184 3.50 3.19 9.08
C PRO A 184 3.58 2.62 7.67
N TRP A 185 4.77 2.46 7.08
CA TRP A 185 4.92 1.93 5.72
C TRP A 185 4.73 0.41 5.63
N ALA A 186 4.80 -0.31 6.75
CA ALA A 186 4.54 -1.74 6.81
C ALA A 186 3.05 -2.11 6.99
N ILE A 187 2.21 -1.14 7.35
CA ILE A 187 0.76 -1.29 7.54
C ILE A 187 0.05 -0.99 6.22
#